data_AF-A0A7Y4JXT2-F1
#
_entry.id   AF-A0A7Y4JXT2-F1
#
_cell.length_a   1.000
_cell.length_b   1.000
_cell.length_c   1.000
_cell.angle_alpha   90.00
_cell.angle_beta   90.00
_cell.angle_gamma   90.00
#
_symmetry.space_group_name_H-M   'P 1'
#
loop_
_entity.id
_entity.type
_entity.pdbx_description
1 polymer ?
#
loop_
_entity_poly.entity_id
_entity_poly.type
_entity_poly.pdbx_seq_one_letter_code
_entity_poly.pdbx_strand_id
1 'polypeptide(L)'
;MRDLSGHRKSLGFFYLFVHALMLLATGAMAYVTAALGFVAAAGRSAPRLPAWENPLVLAMAAIFVVLLAASIAGLALGLGLVRGRRVSKGLATLLALVALPTFPLGTALGVYSLWFFSQEGWDAEPWSP
;
A
#
# COMPACT_ATOMS: atom_id res chain seq x y z
N MET A 1 -22.37 -10.28 20.52
CA MET A 1 -21.34 -9.63 19.68
C MET A 1 -20.50 -10.73 19.04
N ARG A 2 -20.17 -10.63 17.74
CA ARG A 2 -19.27 -11.62 17.09
C ARG A 2 -17.84 -11.39 17.57
N ASP A 3 -17.08 -12.45 17.82
CA ASP A 3 -15.65 -12.33 18.15
C ASP A 3 -14.86 -11.89 16.89
N LEU A 4 -14.39 -10.64 16.88
CA LEU A 4 -13.63 -10.05 15.78
C LEU A 4 -12.12 -10.07 16.03
N SER A 5 -11.66 -10.54 17.19
CA SER A 5 -10.25 -10.45 17.60
C SER A 5 -9.33 -11.25 16.67
N GLY A 6 -9.73 -12.47 16.29
CA GLY A 6 -9.03 -13.30 15.32
C GLY A 6 -9.03 -12.70 13.92
N HIS A 7 -10.18 -12.18 13.49
CA HIS A 7 -10.34 -11.53 12.19
C HIS A 7 -9.48 -10.27 12.06
N ARG A 8 -9.38 -9.47 13.13
CA ARG A 8 -8.55 -8.27 13.19
C ARG A 8 -7.08 -8.59 12.97
N LYS A 9 -6.55 -9.61 13.66
CA LYS A 9 -5.15 -10.04 13.50
C LYS A 9 -4.91 -10.62 12.11
N SER A 10 -5.81 -11.48 11.62
CA SER A 10 -5.74 -12.04 10.28
C SER A 10 -5.72 -10.95 9.20
N LEU A 11 -6.64 -9.98 9.28
CA LEU A 11 -6.68 -8.84 8.37
C LEU A 11 -5.41 -7.99 8.47
N GLY A 12 -4.91 -7.76 9.68
CA GLY A 12 -3.67 -7.02 9.91
C GLY A 12 -2.46 -7.67 9.24
N PHE A 13 -2.29 -8.99 9.38
CA PHE A 13 -1.24 -9.73 8.66
C PHE A 13 -1.44 -9.69 7.14
N PHE A 14 -2.69 -9.69 6.68
CA PHE A 14 -2.96 -9.62 5.25
C PHE A 14 -2.58 -8.25 4.66
N TYR A 15 -2.88 -7.15 5.36
CA TYR A 15 -2.39 -5.82 5.02
C TYR A 15 -0.86 -5.77 4.98
N LEU A 16 -0.19 -6.32 5.99
CA LEU A 16 1.27 -6.37 6.06
C LEU A 16 1.87 -7.12 4.88
N PHE A 17 1.34 -8.31 4.57
CA PHE A 17 1.81 -9.13 3.46
C PHE A 17 1.64 -8.43 2.11
N VAL A 18 0.43 -7.95 1.79
CA VAL A 18 0.14 -7.33 0.48
C VAL A 18 0.94 -6.04 0.29
N HIS A 19 1.03 -5.19 1.32
CA HIS A 19 1.75 -3.92 1.20
C HIS A 19 3.26 -4.09 1.31
N ALA A 20 3.77 -5.16 1.92
CA ALA A 20 5.19 -5.51 1.81
C ALA A 20 5.56 -5.92 0.37
N LEU A 21 4.71 -6.73 -0.28
CA LEU A 21 4.90 -7.05 -1.71
C LEU A 21 4.81 -5.79 -2.59
N MET A 22 3.84 -4.92 -2.32
CA MET A 22 3.73 -3.63 -3.02
C MET A 22 4.98 -2.76 -2.83
N LEU A 23 5.53 -2.69 -1.62
CA LEU A 23 6.75 -1.95 -1.34
C LEU A 23 7.95 -2.52 -2.11
N LEU A 24 8.09 -3.84 -2.14
CA LEU A 24 9.14 -4.51 -2.91
C LEU A 24 9.01 -4.21 -4.41
N ALA A 25 7.79 -4.31 -4.96
CA ALA A 25 7.52 -3.97 -6.36
C ALA A 25 7.82 -2.49 -6.66
N THR A 26 7.47 -1.59 -5.73
CA THR A 26 7.77 -0.15 -5.83
C THR A 26 9.27 0.12 -5.83
N GLY A 27 10.02 -0.57 -4.96
CA GLY A 27 11.48 -0.49 -4.93
C GLY A 27 12.14 -1.05 -6.20
N ALA A 28 11.64 -2.18 -6.71
CA ALA A 28 12.11 -2.76 -7.97
C ALA A 28 11.85 -1.81 -9.16
N MET A 29 10.67 -1.20 -9.22
CA MET A 29 10.34 -0.19 -10.24
C MET A 29 11.29 1.00 -10.19
N ALA A 30 11.56 1.54 -8.99
CA ALA A 30 12.51 2.65 -8.81
C ALA A 30 13.92 2.28 -9.28
N TYR A 31 14.39 1.09 -8.91
CA TYR A 31 15.70 0.57 -9.32
C TYR A 31 15.80 0.44 -10.85
N VAL A 32 14.80 -0.18 -11.49
CA VAL A 32 14.78 -0.35 -12.96
C VAL A 32 14.76 1.00 -13.67
N THR A 33 13.94 1.94 -13.22
CA THR A 33 13.90 3.31 -13.79
C THR A 33 15.25 4.01 -13.67
N ALA A 34 15.92 3.90 -12.51
CA ALA A 34 17.25 4.47 -12.31
C ALA A 34 18.30 3.80 -13.20
N ALA A 35 18.29 2.47 -13.31
CA ALA A 35 19.22 1.71 -14.14
C ALA A 35 19.07 2.05 -15.63
N LEU A 36 17.84 2.12 -16.14
CA LEU A 36 17.56 2.53 -17.51
C LEU A 36 17.99 3.97 -17.77
N GLY A 37 17.74 4.87 -16.82
CA GLY A 37 18.21 6.26 -16.88
C GLY A 37 19.73 6.36 -16.98
N PHE A 38 20.46 5.57 -16.18
CA PHE A 38 21.93 5.51 -16.21
C PHE A 38 22.47 5.00 -17.55
N VAL A 39 21.93 3.87 -18.07
CA VAL A 39 22.34 3.31 -19.37
C VAL A 39 22.08 4.29 -20.51
N ALA A 40 20.92 4.96 -20.50
CA ALA A 40 20.57 5.95 -21.52
C ALA A 40 21.45 7.21 -21.50
N ALA A 41 22.02 7.55 -20.34
CA ALA A 41 22.97 8.65 -20.19
C ALA A 41 24.40 8.26 -20.62
N ALA A 42 24.82 7.02 -20.32
CA ALA A 42 26.15 6.53 -20.70
C ALA A 42 26.37 6.42 -22.23
N GLY A 43 25.29 6.22 -23.00
CA GLY A 43 25.35 6.09 -24.46
C GLY A 43 25.21 7.40 -25.27
N ARG A 44 25.02 8.56 -24.63
CA ARG A 44 24.83 9.86 -25.31
C ARG A 44 25.73 10.96 -24.73
N SER A 45 26.37 11.74 -25.58
CA SER A 45 27.04 12.99 -25.20
C SER A 45 25.98 14.03 -24.81
N ALA A 46 25.68 14.13 -23.52
CA ALA A 46 24.74 15.04 -22.88
C ALA A 46 23.24 14.90 -23.28
N PRO A 47 22.32 14.80 -22.31
CA PRO A 47 20.89 14.96 -22.58
C PRO A 47 20.60 16.34 -23.19
N ARG A 48 19.79 16.39 -24.25
CA ARG A 48 19.34 17.66 -24.89
C ARG A 48 18.48 18.52 -23.95
N LEU A 49 17.90 17.91 -22.91
CA LEU A 49 17.08 18.52 -21.86
C LEU A 49 17.35 17.81 -20.52
N PRO A 50 17.25 18.49 -19.36
CA PRO A 50 17.32 17.87 -18.04
C PRO A 50 16.29 16.75 -17.86
N ALA A 51 16.64 15.69 -17.12
CA ALA A 51 15.76 14.52 -16.92
C ALA A 51 14.41 14.85 -16.25
N TRP A 52 14.36 15.92 -15.45
CA TRP A 52 13.14 16.38 -14.76
C TRP A 52 12.14 17.09 -15.71
N GLU A 53 12.57 17.46 -16.92
CA GLU A 53 11.68 18.00 -17.95
C GLU A 53 11.03 16.89 -18.80
N ASN A 54 11.46 15.63 -18.64
CA ASN A 54 10.89 14.52 -19.38
C ASN A 54 9.54 14.10 -18.75
N PRO A 55 8.42 14.21 -19.48
CA PRO A 55 7.09 13.89 -18.93
C PRO A 55 6.96 12.42 -18.48
N LEU A 56 7.69 11.50 -19.11
CA LEU A 56 7.70 10.09 -18.72
C LEU A 56 8.40 9.89 -17.37
N VAL A 57 9.50 10.61 -17.11
CA VAL A 57 10.22 10.56 -15.84
C VAL A 57 9.35 11.14 -14.72
N LEU A 58 8.67 12.26 -14.98
CA LEU A 58 7.76 12.87 -14.02
C LEU A 58 6.57 11.95 -13.70
N ALA A 59 5.98 11.31 -14.72
CA ALA A 59 4.91 10.34 -14.54
C ALA A 59 5.37 9.13 -13.70
N MET A 60 6.54 8.57 -13.99
CA MET A 60 7.12 7.46 -13.21
C MET A 60 7.40 7.86 -11.76
N ALA A 61 7.92 9.07 -11.54
CA ALA A 61 8.17 9.61 -10.20
C ALA A 61 6.87 9.81 -9.41
N ALA A 62 5.82 10.35 -10.04
CA ALA A 62 4.52 10.50 -9.42
C ALA A 62 3.90 9.15 -9.04
N ILE A 63 3.95 8.17 -9.94
CA ILE A 63 3.49 6.79 -9.66
C ILE A 63 4.30 6.20 -8.48
N PHE A 64 5.62 6.36 -8.48
CA PHE A 64 6.47 5.90 -7.38
C PHE A 64 6.05 6.49 -6.03
N VAL A 65 5.85 7.80 -5.96
CA VAL A 65 5.44 8.48 -4.71
C VAL A 65 4.09 7.96 -4.22
N VAL A 66 3.11 7.79 -5.11
CA VAL A 66 1.78 7.27 -4.77
C VAL A 66 1.87 5.84 -4.24
N LEU A 67 2.60 4.95 -4.93
CA LEU A 67 2.77 3.56 -4.52
C LEU A 67 3.54 3.43 -3.21
N LEU A 68 4.55 4.28 -2.99
CA LEU A 68 5.31 4.33 -1.75
C LEU A 68 4.41 4.78 -0.58
N ALA A 69 3.64 5.84 -0.78
CA ALA A 69 2.70 6.33 0.23
C ALA A 69 1.63 5.29 0.57
N ALA A 70 1.06 4.62 -0.44
CA ALA A 70 0.09 3.54 -0.25
C ALA A 70 0.71 2.35 0.52
N SER A 71 1.93 1.96 0.16
CA SER A 71 2.67 0.89 0.85
C SER A 71 2.88 1.21 2.32
N ILE A 72 3.36 2.42 2.63
CA ILE A 72 3.57 2.86 4.02
C ILE A 72 2.25 2.91 4.78
N ALA A 73 1.20 3.49 4.20
CA ALA A 73 -0.11 3.60 4.83
C ALA A 73 -0.72 2.22 5.15
N GLY A 74 -0.66 1.28 4.20
CA GLY A 74 -1.16 -0.08 4.40
C GLY A 74 -0.34 -0.90 5.40
N LEU A 75 0.99 -0.74 5.41
CA LEU A 75 1.85 -1.34 6.43
C LEU A 75 1.54 -0.79 7.83
N ALA A 76 1.38 0.53 7.96
CA ALA A 76 1.02 1.17 9.22
C ALA A 76 -0.36 0.71 9.72
N LEU A 77 -1.35 0.61 8.82
CA LEU A 77 -2.68 0.08 9.13
C LEU A 77 -2.61 -1.38 9.58
N GLY A 78 -1.90 -2.23 8.84
CA GLY A 78 -1.71 -3.65 9.18
C GLY A 78 -1.03 -3.83 10.55
N LEU A 79 0.01 -3.06 10.83
CA LEU A 79 0.70 -3.08 12.12
C LEU A 79 -0.21 -2.63 13.27
N GLY A 80 -1.03 -1.59 13.04
CA GLY A 80 -2.04 -1.13 13.99
C GLY A 80 -3.07 -2.21 14.32
N LEU A 81 -3.56 -2.91 13.29
CA LEU A 81 -4.51 -4.02 13.44
C LEU A 81 -3.91 -5.20 14.24
N VAL A 82 -2.69 -5.64 13.90
CA VAL A 82 -2.00 -6.74 14.61
C VAL A 82 -1.74 -6.39 16.07
N ARG A 83 -1.36 -5.14 16.36
CA ARG A 83 -1.08 -4.66 17.73
C ARG A 83 -2.33 -4.31 18.55
N GLY A 84 -3.53 -4.48 18.00
CA GLY A 84 -4.76 -4.12 18.70
C GLY A 84 -4.94 -2.61 18.93
N ARG A 85 -4.21 -1.75 18.19
CA ARG A 85 -4.32 -0.28 18.31
C ARG A 85 -5.50 0.25 17.50
N ARG A 86 -6.10 1.35 17.94
CA ARG A 86 -7.13 2.06 17.16
C ARG A 86 -6.52 2.52 15.83
N VAL A 87 -7.24 2.28 14.73
CA VAL A 87 -6.84 2.64 13.38
C VAL A 87 -7.91 3.52 12.74
N SER A 88 -7.54 4.33 11.76
CA SER A 88 -8.52 5.19 11.07
C SER A 88 -9.39 4.36 10.13
N LYS A 89 -10.71 4.36 10.39
CA LYS A 89 -11.71 3.73 9.51
C LYS A 89 -11.68 4.33 8.10
N GLY A 90 -11.56 5.66 8.00
CA GLY A 90 -11.49 6.35 6.71
C GLY A 90 -10.30 5.91 5.86
N LEU A 91 -9.12 5.82 6.47
CA LEU A 91 -7.92 5.33 5.78
C LEU A 91 -8.09 3.86 5.34
N ALA A 92 -8.64 3.03 6.21
CA ALA A 92 -8.86 1.62 5.90
C ALA A 92 -9.86 1.42 4.76
N THR A 93 -10.96 2.17 4.76
CA THR A 93 -11.93 2.13 3.66
C THR A 93 -11.31 2.62 2.35
N LEU A 94 -10.54 3.71 2.38
CA LEU A 94 -9.85 4.22 1.19
C LEU A 94 -8.90 3.17 0.61
N LEU A 95 -8.03 2.60 1.44
CA LEU A 95 -7.09 1.56 1.01
C LEU A 95 -7.82 0.30 0.51
N ALA A 96 -8.93 -0.07 1.14
CA ALA A 96 -9.74 -1.19 0.69
C ALA A 96 -10.32 -0.96 -0.71
N LEU A 97 -10.88 0.22 -0.97
CA LEU A 97 -11.43 0.59 -2.28
C LEU A 97 -10.34 0.63 -3.36
N VAL A 98 -9.17 1.20 -3.04
CA VAL A 98 -8.01 1.24 -3.95
C VAL A 98 -7.48 -0.17 -4.24
N ALA A 99 -7.58 -1.11 -3.29
CA ALA A 99 -7.11 -2.47 -3.47
C ALA A 99 -8.04 -3.33 -4.36
N LEU A 100 -9.35 -3.04 -4.42
CA LEU A 100 -10.34 -3.89 -5.12
C LEU A 100 -9.98 -4.25 -6.58
N PRO A 101 -9.49 -3.32 -7.42
CA PRO A 101 -9.13 -3.63 -8.80
C PRO A 101 -7.90 -4.54 -8.94
N THR A 102 -7.11 -4.71 -7.89
CA THR A 102 -5.86 -5.48 -7.94
C THR A 102 -6.10 -6.96 -7.65
N PHE A 103 -6.50 -7.70 -8.69
CA PHE A 103 -6.81 -9.12 -8.60
C PHE A 103 -5.54 -10.00 -8.58
N PRO A 104 -5.49 -11.09 -7.79
CA PRO A 104 -6.52 -11.54 -6.83
C PRO A 104 -6.36 -10.97 -5.42
N LEU A 105 -5.13 -10.63 -5.01
CA LEU A 105 -4.80 -10.37 -3.61
C LEU A 105 -5.45 -9.10 -3.07
N GLY A 106 -5.45 -8.01 -3.83
CA GLY A 106 -6.06 -6.77 -3.38
C GLY A 106 -7.58 -6.81 -3.44
N THR A 107 -8.18 -7.57 -4.36
CA THR A 107 -9.63 -7.82 -4.32
C THR A 107 -10.02 -8.53 -3.03
N ALA A 108 -9.30 -9.61 -2.66
CA ALA A 108 -9.53 -10.31 -1.40
C ALA A 108 -9.32 -9.39 -0.18
N LEU A 109 -8.24 -8.59 -0.19
CA LEU A 109 -7.93 -7.64 0.88
C LEU A 109 -9.03 -6.57 0.99
N GLY A 110 -9.46 -6.01 -0.14
CA GLY A 110 -10.48 -4.97 -0.21
C GLY A 110 -11.84 -5.46 0.30
N VAL A 111 -12.32 -6.59 -0.21
CA VAL A 111 -13.59 -7.19 0.25
C VAL A 111 -13.54 -7.52 1.74
N TYR A 112 -12.47 -8.17 2.20
CA TYR A 112 -12.34 -8.56 3.60
C TYR A 112 -12.21 -7.34 4.54
N SER A 113 -11.52 -6.30 4.09
CA SER A 113 -11.44 -5.03 4.82
C SER A 113 -12.82 -4.37 4.94
N LEU A 114 -13.54 -4.20 3.83
CA LEU A 114 -14.85 -3.56 3.83
C LEU A 114 -15.82 -4.30 4.74
N TRP A 115 -15.82 -5.63 4.69
CA TRP A 115 -16.62 -6.47 5.59
C TRP A 115 -16.23 -6.29 7.06
N PHE A 116 -14.93 -6.27 7.38
CA PHE A 116 -14.46 -6.14 8.77
C PHE A 116 -14.83 -4.77 9.37
N PHE A 117 -14.56 -3.68 8.65
CA PHE A 117 -14.83 -2.32 9.13
C PHE A 117 -16.33 -1.95 9.07
N SER A 118 -17.18 -2.78 8.45
CA SER A 118 -18.64 -2.64 8.53
C SER A 118 -19.24 -3.30 9.76
N GLN A 119 -18.51 -4.16 10.49
CA GLN A 119 -19.04 -4.80 11.69
C GLN A 119 -19.12 -3.82 12.86
N GLU A 120 -20.16 -3.94 13.67
CA GLU A 120 -20.25 -3.23 14.95
C GLU A 120 -19.19 -3.77 15.93
N GLY A 121 -18.52 -2.86 16.66
CA GLY A 121 -17.49 -3.23 17.64
C GLY A 121 -16.12 -3.59 17.04
N TRP A 122 -15.85 -3.30 15.76
CA TRP A 122 -14.54 -3.54 15.13
C TRP A 122 -13.38 -2.79 15.82
N ASP A 123 -13.70 -1.65 16.45
CA ASP A 123 -12.78 -0.77 17.18
C ASP A 123 -12.83 -0.97 18.70
N ALA A 124 -13.65 -1.90 19.19
CA ALA A 124 -13.73 -2.23 20.60
C ALA A 124 -12.34 -2.67 21.11
N GLU A 125 -11.99 -2.21 22.30
CA GLU A 125 -10.76 -2.65 22.93
C GLU A 125 -10.93 -4.11 23.36
N PRO A 126 -9.89 -4.96 23.23
CA PRO A 126 -10.00 -6.37 23.59
C PRO A 126 -10.34 -6.63 25.08
N TRP A 127 -10.36 -5.58 25.91
CA TRP A 127 -10.49 -5.62 27.36
C TRP A 127 -11.56 -4.66 27.90
N SER A 128 -12.38 -4.03 27.06
CA SER A 128 -13.51 -3.25 27.58
C SER A 128 -14.64 -4.21 27.99
N PRO A 129 -15.03 -4.26 29.28
CA PRO A 129 -16.08 -5.15 29.79
C PRO A 129 -17.45 -4.87 29.19
#